data_AF-A0AAD4DWD9-F1
#
_entry.id   AF-A0AAD4DWD9-F1
#
_cell.length_a   1.000
_cell.length_b   1.000
_cell.length_c   1.000
_cell.angle_alpha   90.00
_cell.angle_beta   90.00
_cell.angle_gamma   90.00
#
_symmetry.space_group_name_H-M   'P 1'
#
loop_
_entity.id
_entity.type
_entity.pdbx_description
1 polymer ?
#
loop_
_entity_poly.entity_id
_entity_poly.type
_entity_poly.pdbx_seq_one_letter_code
_entity_poly.pdbx_strand_id
1 'polypeptide(L)'
;MARHKGNLYAYLLGIVLVISIFWSVAGDLRNRVSFWPNPNSKFPDFSHYDNFTHTLSDEQFPTNDKDRRIIVIGDVHGMNESLTALLNRISYDTQKDILIHLGDLTTKGPVEDSLAVLSFMESNNILGVRGNNDQQVLEWRAWMDWILSQPGGRDWLVEVDDRWPDYELPFGKGNMFAFDSQPPLMEKHNWGKKVPEGWKPLGDHYQVARAMSPSQYSYLRSLPLVLYAPAGHVFFVHAGLLAADPSRKLTHYKQPLSHWPYIEQREHNIPAIRKAQELALLSDIPQNQDPWVVQNIRSVRKKGKPTRSSSKGTPFSDLWNDVMNKCSGFRTSKTQFGSNTRLIGYQESQLADLPCYPSTVVYGHAAGRGLDVKRWSVGLDSGCFYGRKLSALVLDGRSFSSGASGDHAFDFPSEATTDQLHAEPSLPGAVTNHTFDSPSSATDLRIKFDHAGEARIISVKCH
;
A
#
# COMPACT_ATOMS: atom_id res chain seq x y z
N MET A 1 26.24 -38.43 50.58
CA MET A 1 25.49 -38.52 49.30
C MET A 1 24.79 -37.20 48.87
N ALA A 2 25.23 -36.01 49.31
CA ALA A 2 24.54 -34.75 48.95
C ALA A 2 25.15 -33.96 47.78
N ARG A 3 26.47 -34.06 47.52
CA ARG A 3 27.16 -33.23 46.51
C ARG A 3 26.99 -33.65 45.03
N HIS A 4 26.53 -34.87 44.74
CA HIS A 4 26.35 -35.32 43.34
C HIS A 4 24.98 -35.00 42.72
N LYS A 5 23.96 -34.60 43.51
CA LYS A 5 22.62 -34.30 42.98
C LYS A 5 22.49 -32.87 42.44
N GLY A 6 23.29 -31.92 42.94
CA GLY A 6 23.25 -30.51 42.50
C GLY A 6 23.66 -30.32 41.03
N ASN A 7 24.76 -30.95 40.62
CA ASN A 7 25.26 -30.82 39.23
C ASN A 7 24.28 -31.41 38.20
N LEU A 8 23.57 -32.49 38.52
CA LEU A 8 22.60 -33.08 37.58
C LEU A 8 21.39 -32.17 37.34
N TYR A 9 20.90 -31.51 38.40
CA TYR A 9 19.81 -30.53 38.27
C TYR A 9 20.25 -29.28 37.48
N ALA A 10 21.45 -28.77 37.70
CA ALA A 10 21.99 -27.65 36.93
C ALA A 10 22.16 -28.01 35.44
N TYR A 11 22.64 -29.23 35.13
CA TYR A 11 22.78 -29.72 33.76
C TYR A 11 21.42 -29.88 33.06
N LEU A 12 20.42 -30.44 33.77
CA LEU A 12 19.06 -30.60 33.24
C LEU A 12 18.36 -29.25 33.01
N LEU A 13 18.52 -28.27 33.92
CA LEU A 13 18.04 -26.90 33.73
C LEU A 13 18.71 -26.22 32.53
N GLY A 14 20.04 -26.40 32.36
CA GLY A 14 20.77 -25.91 31.19
C GLY A 14 20.26 -26.52 29.88
N ILE A 15 20.02 -27.83 29.84
CA ILE A 15 19.47 -28.52 28.67
C ILE A 15 18.04 -28.03 28.37
N VAL A 16 17.18 -27.86 29.38
CA VAL A 16 15.81 -27.35 29.18
C VAL A 16 15.82 -25.89 28.70
N LEU A 17 16.71 -25.04 29.22
CA LEU A 17 16.89 -23.67 28.73
C LEU A 17 17.39 -23.64 27.29
N VAL A 18 18.40 -24.44 26.94
CA VAL A 18 18.90 -24.54 25.56
C VAL A 18 17.81 -25.05 24.61
N ILE A 19 17.05 -26.09 24.99
CA ILE A 19 15.92 -26.60 24.19
C ILE A 19 14.81 -25.55 24.06
N SER A 20 14.51 -24.78 25.11
CA SER A 20 13.46 -23.74 25.10
C SER A 20 13.85 -22.54 24.24
N ILE A 21 15.14 -22.15 24.28
CA ILE A 21 15.72 -21.15 23.37
C ILE A 21 15.70 -21.69 21.94
N PHE A 22 16.08 -22.94 21.73
CA PHE A 22 16.03 -23.57 20.40
C PHE A 22 14.59 -23.70 19.87
N TRP A 23 13.59 -23.91 20.73
CA TRP A 23 12.17 -23.93 20.33
C TRP A 23 11.57 -22.54 20.13
N SER A 24 12.00 -21.51 20.86
CA SER A 24 11.60 -20.12 20.57
C SER A 24 12.24 -19.63 19.28
N VAL A 25 13.55 -19.86 19.09
CA VAL A 25 14.27 -19.52 17.86
C VAL A 25 13.78 -20.36 16.68
N ALA A 26 13.54 -21.66 16.83
CA ALA A 26 12.94 -22.48 15.77
C ALA A 26 11.47 -22.13 15.51
N GLY A 27 10.72 -21.67 16.51
CA GLY A 27 9.34 -21.18 16.35
C GLY A 27 9.27 -19.87 15.58
N ASP A 28 10.13 -18.91 15.92
CA ASP A 28 10.29 -17.65 15.18
C ASP A 28 10.84 -17.91 13.76
N LEU A 29 11.81 -18.82 13.61
CA LEU A 29 12.24 -19.28 12.28
C LEU A 29 11.08 -19.93 11.52
N ARG A 30 10.27 -20.82 12.13
CA ARG A 30 9.17 -21.52 11.41
C ARG A 30 8.10 -20.57 10.89
N ASN A 31 7.84 -19.47 11.60
CA ASN A 31 6.96 -18.40 11.12
C ASN A 31 7.64 -17.48 10.10
N ARG A 32 8.98 -17.49 10.00
CA ARG A 32 9.76 -16.91 8.88
C ARG A 32 9.97 -17.89 7.70
N VAL A 33 9.53 -19.16 7.78
CA VAL A 33 9.65 -20.14 6.68
C VAL A 33 8.52 -19.98 5.65
N SER A 34 8.63 -18.88 4.89
CA SER A 34 8.22 -18.82 3.48
C SER A 34 9.11 -17.91 2.63
N PHE A 35 10.11 -17.23 3.22
CA PHE A 35 11.00 -16.27 2.55
C PHE A 35 12.49 -16.64 2.63
N TRP A 36 12.83 -17.89 2.96
CA TRP A 36 14.18 -18.37 2.71
C TRP A 36 14.35 -18.62 1.20
N PRO A 37 15.41 -18.10 0.55
CA PRO A 37 15.67 -18.43 -0.84
C PRO A 37 15.81 -19.94 -0.95
N ASN A 38 14.99 -20.55 -1.81
CA ASN A 38 15.09 -21.98 -2.08
C ASN A 38 16.53 -22.27 -2.52
N PRO A 39 17.30 -23.16 -1.85
CA PRO A 39 18.67 -23.44 -2.25
C PRO A 39 18.77 -24.10 -3.63
N ASN A 40 17.65 -24.58 -4.18
CA ASN A 40 17.50 -25.04 -5.57
C ASN A 40 16.93 -23.96 -6.51
N SER A 41 16.86 -22.68 -6.09
CA SER A 41 16.47 -21.58 -6.97
C SER A 41 17.50 -21.38 -8.06
N LYS A 42 17.03 -21.32 -9.30
CA LYS A 42 17.85 -21.03 -10.48
C LYS A 42 18.39 -19.59 -10.51
N PHE A 43 17.80 -18.70 -9.71
CA PHE A 43 18.06 -17.26 -9.70
C PHE A 43 18.25 -16.74 -8.26
N PRO A 44 19.03 -15.66 -8.06
CA PRO A 44 18.93 -14.83 -6.86
C PRO A 44 17.49 -14.32 -6.62
N ASP A 45 17.22 -13.88 -5.40
CA ASP A 45 16.02 -13.08 -5.14
C ASP A 45 16.24 -11.65 -5.64
N PHE A 46 15.51 -11.28 -6.69
CA PHE A 46 15.50 -9.93 -7.28
C PHE A 46 14.43 -9.02 -6.66
N SER A 47 13.54 -9.56 -5.81
CA SER A 47 12.35 -8.84 -5.36
C SER A 47 12.62 -7.84 -4.24
N HIS A 48 13.65 -8.08 -3.42
CA HIS A 48 14.12 -7.19 -2.35
C HIS A 48 12.97 -6.61 -1.50
N TYR A 49 12.14 -7.49 -0.93
CA TYR A 49 11.15 -7.15 0.10
C TYR A 49 11.81 -6.94 1.48
N ASP A 50 12.92 -6.21 1.50
CA ASP A 50 13.75 -5.96 2.69
C ASP A 50 13.00 -5.12 3.75
N ASN A 51 12.05 -4.29 3.31
CA ASN A 51 11.25 -3.37 4.11
C ASN A 51 9.76 -3.59 3.82
N PHE A 52 9.03 -4.27 4.70
CA PHE A 52 7.60 -4.57 4.46
C PHE A 52 6.69 -3.43 4.94
N THR A 53 6.83 -3.04 6.20
CA THR A 53 6.03 -1.98 6.84
C THR A 53 6.93 -0.95 7.48
N HIS A 54 6.75 0.33 7.13
CA HIS A 54 7.32 1.44 7.88
C HIS A 54 6.24 2.12 8.73
N THR A 55 6.53 2.40 9.99
CA THR A 55 5.62 3.12 10.89
C THR A 55 6.06 4.58 10.96
N LEU A 56 5.20 5.49 10.52
CA LEU A 56 5.46 6.93 10.54
C LEU A 56 5.52 7.46 11.98
N SER A 57 6.47 8.36 12.24
CA SER A 57 6.51 9.16 13.45
C SER A 57 5.59 10.38 13.37
N ASP A 58 5.38 11.07 14.47
CA ASP A 58 4.53 12.27 14.53
C ASP A 58 5.11 13.41 13.67
N GLU A 59 6.43 13.47 13.45
CA GLU A 59 7.06 14.44 12.54
C GLU A 59 6.79 14.13 11.06
N GLN A 60 6.66 12.85 10.73
CA GLN A 60 6.32 12.32 9.40
C GLN A 60 4.81 12.30 9.14
N PHE A 61 3.99 12.37 10.18
CA PHE A 61 2.52 12.42 10.09
C PHE A 61 1.92 13.32 11.18
N PRO A 62 2.11 14.66 11.10
CA PRO A 62 1.79 15.60 12.17
C PRO A 62 0.30 15.93 12.20
N THR A 63 -0.49 15.14 12.94
CA THR A 63 -1.93 15.37 13.08
C THR A 63 -2.29 16.59 13.93
N ASN A 64 -1.35 17.05 14.78
CA ASN A 64 -1.54 18.18 15.69
C ASN A 64 -1.01 19.52 15.14
N ASP A 65 -0.24 19.50 14.05
CA ASP A 65 0.29 20.70 13.40
C ASP A 65 -0.78 21.27 12.45
N LYS A 66 -1.19 22.52 12.67
CA LYS A 66 -2.24 23.18 11.88
C LYS A 66 -1.71 23.89 10.65
N ASP A 67 -0.41 24.14 10.59
CA ASP A 67 0.26 24.89 9.52
C ASP A 67 0.89 23.97 8.46
N ARG A 68 1.00 22.67 8.76
CA ARG A 68 1.43 21.61 7.83
C ARG A 68 0.23 20.84 7.26
N ARG A 69 0.32 20.46 5.98
CA ARG A 69 -0.66 19.57 5.32
C ARG A 69 0.01 18.25 4.97
N ILE A 70 -0.77 17.17 4.95
CA ILE A 70 -0.33 15.88 4.40
C ILE A 70 -1.08 15.66 3.09
N ILE A 71 -0.34 15.48 2.01
CA ILE A 71 -0.84 15.33 0.64
C ILE A 71 -0.49 13.91 0.20
N VAL A 72 -1.48 13.13 -0.21
CA VAL A 72 -1.32 11.74 -0.64
C VAL A 72 -1.74 11.62 -2.10
N ILE A 73 -0.86 11.19 -3.00
CA ILE A 73 -1.13 11.09 -4.43
C ILE A 73 -1.32 9.64 -4.89
N GLY A 74 -2.27 9.42 -5.81
CA GLY A 74 -2.47 8.14 -6.50
C GLY A 74 -1.43 7.84 -7.59
N ASP A 75 -1.65 6.74 -8.30
CA ASP A 75 -0.78 6.17 -9.34
C ASP A 75 -0.42 7.20 -10.43
N VAL A 76 0.89 7.42 -10.63
CA VAL A 76 1.42 8.49 -11.50
C VAL A 76 1.76 7.96 -12.89
N HIS A 77 2.35 6.77 -13.02
CA HIS A 77 2.73 6.14 -14.29
C HIS A 77 3.49 7.05 -15.28
N GLY A 78 4.54 7.71 -14.79
CA GLY A 78 5.32 8.63 -15.60
C GLY A 78 4.54 9.84 -16.12
N MET A 79 3.37 10.18 -15.57
CA MET A 79 2.59 11.34 -16.01
C MET A 79 3.12 12.63 -15.37
N ASN A 80 4.36 12.99 -15.70
CA ASN A 80 5.13 14.07 -15.09
C ASN A 80 4.45 15.45 -15.18
N GLU A 81 3.92 15.81 -16.36
CA GLU A 81 3.13 17.04 -16.53
C GLU A 81 1.88 17.06 -15.64
N SER A 82 1.20 15.92 -15.53
CA SER A 82 -0.01 15.79 -14.71
C SER A 82 0.29 15.86 -13.21
N LEU A 83 1.43 15.31 -12.77
CA LEU A 83 1.95 15.46 -11.41
C LEU A 83 2.25 16.93 -11.12
N THR A 84 2.95 17.62 -12.02
CA THR A 84 3.26 19.05 -11.88
C THR A 84 1.99 19.91 -11.83
N ALA A 85 1.02 19.64 -12.70
CA ALA A 85 -0.28 20.31 -12.69
C ALA A 85 -1.03 20.10 -11.37
N LEU A 86 -0.99 18.90 -10.80
CA LEU A 86 -1.62 18.59 -9.52
C LEU A 86 -0.96 19.32 -8.34
N LEU A 87 0.38 19.27 -8.25
CA LEU A 87 1.13 19.95 -7.20
C LEU A 87 0.95 21.48 -7.25
N ASN A 88 0.95 22.06 -8.46
CA ASN A 88 0.63 23.48 -8.68
C ASN A 88 -0.81 23.81 -8.23
N ARG A 89 -1.79 22.95 -8.57
CA ARG A 89 -3.21 23.14 -8.20
C ARG A 89 -3.46 23.03 -6.69
N ILE A 90 -2.65 22.26 -5.97
CA ILE A 90 -2.69 22.16 -4.50
C ILE A 90 -1.89 23.31 -3.83
N SER A 91 -1.04 23.98 -4.61
CA SER A 91 -0.01 24.91 -4.14
C SER A 91 0.90 24.22 -3.13
N TYR A 92 1.52 23.11 -3.56
CA TYR A 92 2.45 22.31 -2.75
C TYR A 92 3.71 23.11 -2.38
N ASP A 93 4.07 23.08 -1.10
CA ASP A 93 5.25 23.75 -0.53
C ASP A 93 6.14 22.71 0.15
N THR A 94 7.32 22.45 -0.43
CA THR A 94 8.28 21.44 0.06
C THR A 94 8.83 21.72 1.46
N GLN A 95 8.67 22.94 1.98
CA GLN A 95 9.12 23.31 3.33
C GLN A 95 8.04 23.13 4.40
N LYS A 96 6.77 22.96 4.01
CA LYS A 96 5.63 22.86 4.94
C LYS A 96 4.89 21.54 4.83
N ASP A 97 4.55 21.16 3.61
CA ASP A 97 3.72 20.00 3.32
C ASP A 97 4.52 18.70 3.39
N ILE A 98 3.85 17.63 3.78
CA ILE A 98 4.34 16.26 3.62
C ILE A 98 3.64 15.67 2.40
N LEU A 99 4.41 15.12 1.48
CA LEU A 99 3.91 14.39 0.31
C LEU A 99 4.13 12.89 0.51
N ILE A 100 3.10 12.10 0.21
CA ILE A 100 3.10 10.64 0.23
C ILE A 100 2.60 10.14 -1.14
N HIS A 101 3.28 9.19 -1.78
CA HIS A 101 2.79 8.55 -3.00
C HIS A 101 2.34 7.09 -2.77
N LEU A 102 1.33 6.64 -3.50
CA LEU A 102 0.72 5.30 -3.36
C LEU A 102 1.32 4.23 -4.30
N GLY A 103 2.59 4.41 -4.67
CA GLY A 103 3.28 3.59 -5.66
C GLY A 103 2.83 3.85 -7.10
N ASP A 104 3.32 2.99 -8.00
CA ASP A 104 3.11 3.05 -9.44
C ASP A 104 3.52 4.42 -10.00
N LEU A 105 4.75 4.81 -9.66
CA LEU A 105 5.38 6.06 -10.12
C LEU A 105 5.76 6.00 -11.60
N THR A 106 6.09 4.81 -12.09
CA THR A 106 6.81 4.58 -13.35
C THR A 106 5.98 3.82 -14.38
N THR A 107 6.52 3.74 -15.61
CA THR A 107 6.03 2.99 -16.77
C THR A 107 4.69 3.43 -17.33
N LYS A 108 4.30 2.86 -18.47
CA LYS A 108 3.15 3.24 -19.32
C LYS A 108 3.28 4.62 -20.00
N GLY A 109 3.72 5.65 -19.28
CA GLY A 109 4.22 6.90 -19.88
C GLY A 109 5.63 6.76 -20.48
N PRO A 110 6.18 7.82 -21.09
CA PRO A 110 7.56 7.82 -21.60
C PRO A 110 8.61 7.49 -20.53
N VAL A 111 9.79 7.04 -20.97
CA VAL A 111 10.89 6.64 -20.07
C VAL A 111 11.45 7.88 -19.38
N GLU A 112 11.70 8.93 -20.14
CA GLU A 112 12.16 10.24 -19.68
C GLU A 112 11.25 10.85 -18.61
N ASP A 113 9.93 10.75 -18.76
CA ASP A 113 8.99 11.25 -17.75
C ASP A 113 8.93 10.34 -16.52
N SER A 114 9.06 9.01 -16.69
CA SER A 114 9.24 8.09 -15.55
C SER A 114 10.49 8.44 -14.74
N LEU A 115 11.59 8.79 -15.41
CA LEU A 115 12.83 9.24 -14.76
C LEU A 115 12.69 10.63 -14.14
N ALA A 116 11.93 11.55 -14.75
CA ALA A 116 11.65 12.86 -14.18
C ALA A 116 10.82 12.75 -12.88
N VAL A 117 9.78 11.91 -12.87
CA VAL A 117 9.00 11.59 -11.66
C VAL A 117 9.92 10.98 -10.59
N LEU A 118 10.73 9.98 -10.91
CA LEU A 118 11.67 9.39 -9.94
C LEU A 118 12.66 10.41 -9.39
N SER A 119 13.18 11.31 -10.23
CA SER A 119 14.11 12.37 -9.80
C SER A 119 13.45 13.34 -8.83
N PHE A 120 12.21 13.76 -9.10
CA PHE A 120 11.45 14.60 -8.18
C PHE A 120 11.22 13.91 -6.82
N MET A 121 10.82 12.63 -6.82
CA MET A 121 10.55 11.89 -5.60
C MET A 121 11.81 11.64 -4.76
N GLU A 122 12.92 11.26 -5.42
CA GLU A 122 14.21 11.00 -4.78
C GLU A 122 14.84 12.28 -4.22
N SER A 123 14.94 13.34 -5.03
CA SER A 123 15.65 14.58 -4.65
C SER A 123 14.92 15.38 -3.56
N ASN A 124 13.63 15.13 -3.33
CA ASN A 124 12.86 15.71 -2.22
C ASN A 124 12.62 14.72 -1.07
N ASN A 125 13.17 13.49 -1.14
CA ASN A 125 12.99 12.43 -0.14
C ASN A 125 11.51 12.16 0.19
N ILE A 126 10.67 12.05 -0.85
CA ILE A 126 9.22 11.90 -0.74
C ILE A 126 8.86 10.54 -0.15
N LEU A 127 7.93 10.51 0.82
CA LEU A 127 7.44 9.27 1.41
C LEU A 127 6.55 8.51 0.42
N GLY A 128 6.45 7.19 0.56
CA GLY A 128 5.47 6.42 -0.20
C GLY A 128 5.54 4.92 0.02
N VAL A 129 4.79 4.20 -0.81
CA VAL A 129 4.81 2.73 -0.88
C VAL A 129 5.18 2.27 -2.28
N ARG A 130 5.73 1.07 -2.39
CA ARG A 130 6.17 0.47 -3.66
C ARG A 130 4.98 -0.14 -4.42
N GLY A 131 4.70 0.34 -5.63
CA GLY A 131 3.65 -0.20 -6.49
C GLY A 131 4.04 -1.50 -7.20
N ASN A 132 3.06 -2.18 -7.83
CA ASN A 132 3.33 -3.43 -8.55
C ASN A 132 4.06 -3.23 -9.88
N ASN A 133 4.05 -2.02 -10.44
CA ASN A 133 4.88 -1.66 -11.60
C ASN A 133 6.28 -1.26 -11.13
N ASP A 134 6.41 -0.49 -10.04
CA ASP A 134 7.71 -0.15 -9.45
C ASP A 134 8.48 -1.41 -9.03
N GLN A 135 7.78 -2.41 -8.48
CA GLN A 135 8.34 -3.73 -8.14
C GLN A 135 8.98 -4.43 -9.35
N GLN A 136 8.33 -4.38 -10.52
CA GLN A 136 8.87 -4.98 -11.75
C GLN A 136 10.07 -4.19 -12.28
N VAL A 137 10.10 -2.86 -12.17
CA VAL A 137 11.28 -2.04 -12.52
C VAL A 137 12.46 -2.40 -11.62
N LEU A 138 12.22 -2.52 -10.31
CA LEU A 138 13.22 -2.91 -9.33
C LEU A 138 13.77 -4.31 -9.61
N GLU A 139 12.90 -5.28 -9.85
CA GLU A 139 13.26 -6.66 -10.18
C GLU A 139 14.10 -6.72 -11.47
N TRP A 140 13.72 -5.98 -12.51
CA TRP A 140 14.53 -5.85 -13.74
C TRP A 140 15.91 -5.26 -13.46
N ARG A 141 16.01 -4.22 -12.61
CA ARG A 141 17.30 -3.61 -12.29
C ARG A 141 18.19 -4.56 -11.48
N ALA A 142 17.65 -5.22 -10.46
CA ALA A 142 18.38 -6.23 -9.69
C ALA A 142 18.88 -7.38 -10.57
N TRP A 143 18.08 -7.80 -11.56
CA TRP A 143 18.49 -8.76 -12.58
C TRP A 143 19.60 -8.24 -13.49
N MET A 144 19.55 -6.98 -13.94
CA MET A 144 20.62 -6.37 -14.75
C MET A 144 21.94 -6.29 -13.98
N ASP A 145 21.90 -5.86 -12.72
CA ASP A 145 23.08 -5.81 -11.85
C ASP A 145 23.66 -7.22 -11.65
N TRP A 146 22.81 -8.25 -11.50
CA TRP A 146 23.27 -9.65 -11.48
C TRP A 146 23.89 -10.07 -12.81
N ILE A 147 23.29 -9.76 -13.97
CA ILE A 147 23.87 -10.09 -15.28
C ILE A 147 25.23 -9.39 -15.49
N LEU A 148 25.36 -8.12 -15.10
CA LEU A 148 26.61 -7.37 -15.17
C LEU A 148 27.73 -7.98 -14.29
N SER A 149 27.39 -8.73 -13.24
CA SER A 149 28.35 -9.50 -12.44
C SER A 149 28.90 -10.76 -13.13
N GLN A 150 28.27 -11.21 -14.23
CA GLN A 150 28.63 -12.44 -14.92
C GLN A 150 29.67 -12.18 -16.03
N PRO A 151 30.64 -13.11 -16.25
CA PRO A 151 31.53 -13.04 -17.40
C PRO A 151 30.75 -12.97 -18.73
N GLY A 152 31.06 -11.97 -19.57
CA GLY A 152 30.35 -11.70 -20.83
C GLY A 152 28.96 -11.08 -20.69
N GLY A 153 28.46 -10.83 -19.46
CA GLY A 153 27.12 -10.29 -19.24
C GLY A 153 26.96 -8.83 -19.67
N ARG A 154 28.04 -8.03 -19.63
CA ARG A 154 28.07 -6.68 -20.18
C ARG A 154 27.84 -6.70 -21.70
N ASP A 155 28.60 -7.50 -22.42
CA ASP A 155 28.56 -7.57 -23.87
C ASP A 155 27.19 -8.09 -24.32
N TRP A 156 26.65 -9.10 -23.62
CA TRP A 156 25.31 -9.60 -23.88
C TRP A 156 24.19 -8.57 -23.63
N LEU A 157 24.30 -7.72 -22.60
CA LEU A 157 23.33 -6.63 -22.41
C LEU A 157 23.41 -5.59 -23.53
N VAL A 158 24.60 -5.31 -24.06
CA VAL A 158 24.74 -4.45 -25.26
C VAL A 158 24.10 -5.11 -26.48
N GLU A 159 24.30 -6.41 -26.71
CA GLU A 159 23.60 -7.16 -27.79
C GLU A 159 22.07 -7.16 -27.65
N VAL A 160 21.55 -7.08 -26.42
CA VAL A 160 20.10 -6.95 -26.16
C VAL A 160 19.63 -5.53 -26.47
N ASP A 161 20.35 -4.52 -26.00
CA ASP A 161 20.01 -3.11 -26.21
C ASP A 161 20.18 -2.67 -27.68
N ASP A 162 21.11 -3.24 -28.44
CA ASP A 162 21.27 -2.95 -29.88
C ASP A 162 20.05 -3.37 -30.71
N ARG A 163 19.19 -4.26 -30.19
CA ARG A 163 17.88 -4.60 -30.79
C ARG A 163 16.71 -3.76 -30.29
N TRP A 164 16.98 -2.70 -29.52
CA TRP A 164 15.95 -1.77 -29.08
C TRP A 164 15.17 -1.11 -30.23
N PRO A 165 15.80 -0.64 -31.34
CA PRO A 165 15.07 0.00 -32.44
C PRO A 165 14.07 -0.93 -33.14
N ASP A 166 14.30 -2.25 -33.11
CA ASP A 166 13.37 -3.26 -33.64
C ASP A 166 12.04 -3.32 -32.86
N TYR A 167 11.99 -2.73 -31.66
CA TYR A 167 10.87 -2.77 -30.72
C TYR A 167 10.09 -1.45 -30.58
N GLU A 168 10.60 -0.31 -31.10
CA GLU A 168 9.98 1.01 -30.93
C GLU A 168 8.76 1.30 -31.85
N LEU A 169 8.37 0.36 -32.70
CA LEU A 169 7.24 0.51 -33.63
C LEU A 169 5.87 0.25 -32.98
N PRO A 170 4.86 1.10 -33.24
CA PRO A 170 4.69 2.33 -32.46
C PRO A 170 3.60 2.23 -31.38
N PHE A 171 3.68 3.13 -30.41
CA PHE A 171 2.64 3.40 -29.40
C PHE A 171 1.23 3.41 -30.00
N GLY A 172 0.35 2.53 -29.51
CA GLY A 172 -1.10 2.62 -29.69
C GLY A 172 -1.82 1.38 -30.21
N LYS A 173 -1.20 0.53 -31.05
CA LYS A 173 -1.85 -0.70 -31.60
C LYS A 173 -0.85 -1.85 -31.87
N GLY A 174 -0.16 -2.32 -30.83
CA GLY A 174 0.73 -3.49 -30.89
C GLY A 174 0.10 -4.78 -30.35
N ASN A 175 0.20 -5.89 -31.09
CA ASN A 175 -0.39 -7.17 -30.68
C ASN A 175 0.51 -7.89 -29.65
N MET A 176 -0.01 -8.19 -28.46
CA MET A 176 0.76 -8.59 -27.26
C MET A 176 1.45 -9.99 -27.33
N PHE A 177 1.39 -10.65 -28.50
CA PHE A 177 1.79 -12.04 -28.74
C PHE A 177 3.14 -12.22 -29.45
N ALA A 178 3.84 -11.16 -29.82
CA ALA A 178 5.14 -11.23 -30.52
C ALA A 178 6.32 -11.75 -29.66
N PHE A 179 6.05 -12.46 -28.55
CA PHE A 179 7.06 -12.98 -27.62
C PHE A 179 7.02 -14.51 -27.45
N ASP A 180 6.08 -15.22 -28.08
CA ASP A 180 5.99 -16.69 -27.97
C ASP A 180 7.13 -17.43 -28.71
N SER A 181 7.92 -16.71 -29.49
CA SER A 181 9.20 -17.17 -30.05
C SER A 181 10.36 -16.36 -29.48
N GLN A 182 11.20 -16.97 -28.64
CA GLN A 182 12.48 -16.37 -28.25
C GLN A 182 13.34 -16.13 -29.50
N PRO A 183 13.99 -14.95 -29.65
CA PRO A 183 14.76 -14.65 -30.86
C PRO A 183 15.96 -15.62 -31.01
N PRO A 184 16.28 -16.10 -32.23
CA PRO A 184 17.20 -17.24 -32.46
C PRO A 184 18.62 -17.12 -31.88
N LEU A 185 19.06 -15.92 -31.49
CA LEU A 185 20.39 -15.68 -30.94
C LEU A 185 20.48 -15.89 -29.41
N MET A 186 19.36 -16.04 -28.69
CA MET A 186 19.40 -16.39 -27.26
C MET A 186 20.02 -17.78 -26.97
N GLU A 187 20.11 -18.63 -28.00
CA GLU A 187 20.67 -19.97 -27.92
C GLU A 187 22.21 -20.00 -27.90
N LYS A 188 22.90 -19.03 -28.54
CA LYS A 188 24.35 -19.08 -28.79
C LYS A 188 25.23 -19.26 -27.55
N HIS A 189 24.80 -18.74 -26.40
CA HIS A 189 25.56 -18.76 -25.15
C HIS A 189 24.71 -19.10 -23.91
N ASN A 190 23.56 -19.77 -24.07
CA ASN A 190 22.60 -20.06 -22.99
C ASN A 190 22.03 -18.83 -22.24
N TRP A 191 22.28 -17.58 -22.65
CA TRP A 191 21.78 -16.38 -21.96
C TRP A 191 20.25 -16.34 -21.87
N GLY A 192 19.51 -16.91 -22.83
CA GLY A 192 18.05 -17.07 -22.72
C GLY A 192 17.60 -17.84 -21.47
N LYS A 193 18.44 -18.76 -20.95
CA LYS A 193 18.17 -19.48 -19.70
C LYS A 193 18.44 -18.62 -18.45
N LYS A 194 19.10 -17.46 -18.59
CA LYS A 194 19.35 -16.50 -17.50
C LYS A 194 18.27 -15.42 -17.39
N VAL A 195 17.29 -15.36 -18.29
CA VAL A 195 16.05 -14.58 -18.12
C VAL A 195 15.04 -15.43 -17.33
N PRO A 196 14.35 -14.89 -16.30
CA PRO A 196 13.27 -15.60 -15.61
C PRO A 196 12.08 -15.90 -16.54
N GLU A 197 11.29 -16.92 -16.21
CA GLU A 197 10.14 -17.31 -17.03
C GLU A 197 9.07 -16.20 -17.06
N GLY A 198 8.54 -15.90 -18.25
CA GLY A 198 7.53 -14.85 -18.45
C GLY A 198 8.08 -13.42 -18.50
N TRP A 199 9.36 -13.20 -18.18
CA TRP A 199 10.00 -11.88 -18.28
C TRP A 199 10.31 -11.55 -19.75
N LYS A 200 9.95 -10.32 -20.16
CA LYS A 200 10.15 -9.80 -21.52
C LYS A 200 11.15 -8.63 -21.51
N PRO A 201 12.44 -8.85 -21.86
CA PRO A 201 13.39 -7.76 -22.12
C PRO A 201 12.85 -6.76 -23.13
N LEU A 202 13.34 -5.52 -23.10
CA LEU A 202 12.94 -4.39 -23.95
C LEU A 202 11.51 -3.84 -23.74
N GLY A 203 10.67 -4.46 -22.90
CA GLY A 203 9.37 -3.88 -22.49
C GLY A 203 9.51 -2.78 -21.42
N ASP A 204 8.47 -1.95 -21.22
CA ASP A 204 8.48 -0.71 -20.43
C ASP A 204 9.27 -0.77 -19.10
N HIS A 205 9.06 -1.83 -18.30
CA HIS A 205 9.75 -1.99 -17.01
C HIS A 205 11.26 -2.22 -17.16
N TYR A 206 11.68 -2.97 -18.20
CA TYR A 206 13.09 -3.09 -18.58
C TYR A 206 13.64 -1.74 -18.99
N GLN A 207 12.89 -0.98 -19.79
CA GLN A 207 13.32 0.32 -20.31
C GLN A 207 13.66 1.31 -19.19
N VAL A 208 12.73 1.49 -18.24
CA VAL A 208 12.95 2.34 -17.07
C VAL A 208 14.09 1.80 -16.18
N ALA A 209 14.15 0.48 -15.94
CA ALA A 209 15.21 -0.15 -15.14
C ALA A 209 16.62 0.03 -15.75
N ARG A 210 16.71 0.04 -17.08
CA ARG A 210 17.95 0.22 -17.83
C ARG A 210 18.45 1.66 -17.74
N ALA A 211 17.54 2.62 -17.84
CA ALA A 211 17.86 4.05 -17.89
C ALA A 211 18.01 4.71 -16.50
N MET A 212 17.48 4.09 -15.42
CA MET A 212 17.49 4.69 -14.09
C MET A 212 18.89 4.83 -13.46
N SER A 213 19.07 5.91 -12.70
CA SER A 213 20.30 6.14 -11.91
C SER A 213 20.39 5.17 -10.72
N PRO A 214 21.60 4.96 -10.15
CA PRO A 214 21.76 4.21 -8.90
C PRO A 214 21.00 4.83 -7.71
N SER A 215 20.80 6.15 -7.68
CA SER A 215 20.10 6.83 -6.60
C SER A 215 18.57 6.68 -6.73
N GLN A 216 18.03 6.78 -7.94
CA GLN A 216 16.63 6.45 -8.24
C GLN A 216 16.29 4.99 -7.91
N TYR A 217 17.20 4.06 -8.22
CA TYR A 217 17.06 2.65 -7.82
C TYR A 217 17.09 2.48 -6.30
N SER A 218 18.01 3.18 -5.61
CA SER A 218 18.09 3.17 -4.14
C SER A 218 16.82 3.73 -3.50
N TYR A 219 16.23 4.77 -4.09
CA TYR A 219 14.94 5.33 -3.67
C TYR A 219 13.83 4.29 -3.77
N LEU A 220 13.57 3.72 -4.96
CA LEU A 220 12.52 2.70 -5.15
C LEU A 220 12.73 1.47 -4.26
N ARG A 221 13.97 1.06 -4.02
CA ARG A 221 14.28 -0.06 -3.11
C ARG A 221 13.99 0.27 -1.65
N SER A 222 14.17 1.52 -1.22
CA SER A 222 13.88 1.92 0.16
C SER A 222 12.38 1.93 0.50
N LEU A 223 11.52 2.10 -0.51
CA LEU A 223 10.06 2.14 -0.35
C LEU A 223 9.51 0.85 0.28
N PRO A 224 8.74 0.94 1.38
CA PRO A 224 8.02 -0.18 1.97
C PRO A 224 6.78 -0.57 1.15
N LEU A 225 6.15 -1.69 1.50
CA LEU A 225 4.85 -2.09 0.92
C LEU A 225 3.66 -1.44 1.63
N VAL A 226 3.82 -1.12 2.92
CA VAL A 226 2.83 -0.46 3.77
C VAL A 226 3.47 0.69 4.54
N LEU A 227 2.86 1.87 4.53
CA LEU A 227 3.07 2.89 5.55
C LEU A 227 1.93 2.83 6.56
N TYR A 228 2.25 2.82 7.85
CA TYR A 228 1.28 2.91 8.93
C TYR A 228 1.50 4.20 9.72
N ALA A 229 0.46 5.02 9.87
CA ALA A 229 0.49 6.25 10.65
C ALA A 229 -0.36 6.10 11.93
N PRO A 230 0.25 5.82 13.10
CA PRO A 230 -0.51 5.62 14.34
C PRO A 230 -1.30 6.86 14.77
N ALA A 231 -0.73 8.05 14.59
CA ALA A 231 -1.35 9.32 15.02
C ALA A 231 -2.63 9.67 14.24
N GLY A 232 -2.79 9.15 13.02
CA GLY A 232 -3.98 9.34 12.17
C GLY A 232 -4.79 8.08 11.94
N HIS A 233 -4.41 6.95 12.56
CA HIS A 233 -5.09 5.66 12.46
C HIS A 233 -5.36 5.22 11.02
N VAL A 234 -4.33 5.38 10.18
CA VAL A 234 -4.41 5.20 8.73
C VAL A 234 -3.25 4.35 8.19
N PHE A 235 -3.57 3.51 7.22
CA PHE A 235 -2.62 2.75 6.42
C PHE A 235 -2.58 3.31 4.99
N PHE A 236 -1.38 3.49 4.45
CA PHE A 236 -1.15 3.72 3.03
C PHE A 236 -0.56 2.45 2.43
N VAL A 237 -1.15 1.99 1.32
CA VAL A 237 -0.82 0.72 0.66
C VAL A 237 -1.08 0.85 -0.83
N HIS A 238 -0.29 0.20 -1.68
CA HIS A 238 -0.50 0.35 -3.13
C HIS A 238 -1.86 -0.21 -3.58
N ALA A 239 -2.16 -1.50 -3.32
CA ALA A 239 -3.42 -2.09 -3.76
C ALA A 239 -4.46 -2.23 -2.66
N GLY A 240 -4.12 -2.80 -1.50
CA GLY A 240 -5.07 -2.93 -0.40
C GLY A 240 -4.64 -3.85 0.74
N LEU A 241 -5.38 -3.75 1.84
CA LEU A 241 -5.27 -4.61 3.03
C LEU A 241 -6.66 -5.20 3.35
N LEU A 242 -6.69 -6.33 4.07
CA LEU A 242 -7.92 -6.91 4.60
C LEU A 242 -8.09 -6.55 6.07
N ALA A 243 -9.34 -6.28 6.49
CA ALA A 243 -9.69 -6.00 7.90
C ALA A 243 -9.93 -7.28 8.73
N ALA A 244 -9.98 -8.45 8.07
CA ALA A 244 -10.18 -9.76 8.68
C ALA A 244 -9.60 -10.87 7.78
N ASP A 245 -9.14 -11.99 8.38
CA ASP A 245 -8.79 -13.22 7.67
C ASP A 245 -10.07 -13.81 7.05
N PRO A 246 -10.19 -13.83 5.70
CA PRO A 246 -11.42 -14.25 5.02
C PRO A 246 -11.61 -15.78 5.01
N SER A 247 -10.69 -16.55 5.62
CA SER A 247 -10.88 -17.98 5.89
C SER A 247 -11.63 -18.26 7.20
N ARG A 248 -11.95 -17.22 7.98
CA ARG A 248 -12.60 -17.32 9.31
C ARG A 248 -13.88 -16.48 9.37
N LYS A 249 -14.74 -16.79 10.33
CA LYS A 249 -15.80 -15.87 10.79
C LYS A 249 -15.16 -14.61 11.39
N LEU A 250 -15.82 -13.46 11.32
CA LEU A 250 -15.34 -12.19 11.91
C LEU A 250 -15.17 -12.27 13.44
N THR A 251 -15.91 -13.14 14.08
CA THR A 251 -15.97 -13.40 15.53
C THR A 251 -14.96 -14.44 16.03
N HIS A 252 -14.21 -15.09 15.13
CA HIS A 252 -13.26 -16.13 15.51
C HIS A 252 -12.13 -15.51 16.35
N TYR A 253 -11.72 -16.14 17.45
CA TYR A 253 -10.69 -15.66 18.41
C TYR A 253 -9.27 -15.41 17.85
N LYS A 254 -9.07 -15.51 16.53
CA LYS A 254 -7.82 -15.23 15.81
C LYS A 254 -7.98 -14.08 14.80
N GLN A 255 -9.15 -13.44 14.79
CA GLN A 255 -9.36 -12.22 14.03
C GLN A 255 -8.88 -11.06 14.91
N PRO A 256 -8.00 -10.17 14.42
CA PRO A 256 -7.41 -9.11 15.24
C PRO A 256 -8.45 -8.14 15.82
N LEU A 257 -9.65 -8.06 15.23
CA LEU A 257 -10.74 -7.18 15.65
C LEU A 257 -11.86 -7.88 16.44
N SER A 258 -11.77 -9.21 16.70
CA SER A 258 -12.81 -9.93 17.46
C SER A 258 -12.65 -9.87 18.97
N HIS A 259 -11.50 -9.40 19.45
CA HIS A 259 -11.12 -9.31 20.85
C HIS A 259 -10.19 -8.11 21.06
N TRP A 260 -9.93 -7.76 22.32
CA TRP A 260 -8.92 -6.76 22.64
C TRP A 260 -7.51 -7.31 22.36
N PRO A 261 -6.58 -6.49 21.86
CA PRO A 261 -5.16 -6.85 21.80
C PRO A 261 -4.59 -7.24 23.16
N TYR A 262 -3.69 -8.21 23.20
CA TYR A 262 -3.01 -8.61 24.43
C TYR A 262 -1.88 -7.62 24.75
N ILE A 263 -2.12 -6.74 25.74
CA ILE A 263 -1.12 -5.83 26.32
C ILE A 263 -1.09 -6.06 27.83
N GLU A 264 0.08 -5.95 28.45
CA GLU A 264 0.25 -6.17 29.90
C GLU A 264 -0.39 -5.07 30.76
N GLN A 265 -0.55 -3.85 30.23
CA GLN A 265 -1.20 -2.72 30.90
C GLN A 265 -2.58 -2.44 30.26
N ARG A 266 -3.62 -3.07 30.80
CA ARG A 266 -4.83 -3.44 30.04
C ARG A 266 -5.93 -2.40 29.85
N GLU A 267 -6.16 -1.49 30.80
CA GLU A 267 -7.49 -0.85 30.92
C GLU A 267 -7.53 0.68 30.76
N HIS A 268 -6.39 1.37 30.70
CA HIS A 268 -6.37 2.85 30.73
C HIS A 268 -5.59 3.53 29.60
N ASN A 269 -4.91 2.78 28.72
CA ASN A 269 -4.14 3.34 27.61
C ASN A 269 -4.80 3.01 26.25
N ILE A 270 -5.95 3.63 25.99
CA ILE A 270 -6.70 3.48 24.72
C ILE A 270 -5.82 3.71 23.48
N PRO A 271 -4.92 4.72 23.42
CA PRO A 271 -4.00 4.88 22.29
C PRO A 271 -3.07 3.68 22.07
N ALA A 272 -2.49 3.11 23.13
CA ALA A 272 -1.64 1.91 23.00
C ALA A 272 -2.44 0.67 22.57
N ILE A 273 -3.67 0.51 23.07
CA ILE A 273 -4.56 -0.59 22.68
C ILE A 273 -4.96 -0.45 21.21
N ARG A 274 -5.32 0.76 20.74
CA ARG A 274 -5.63 1.02 19.32
C ARG A 274 -4.41 0.79 18.43
N LYS A 275 -3.21 1.23 18.85
CA LYS A 275 -1.97 0.96 18.13
C LYS A 275 -1.68 -0.54 18.01
N ALA A 276 -1.91 -1.33 19.05
CA ALA A 276 -1.73 -2.78 19.02
C ALA A 276 -2.78 -3.49 18.13
N GLN A 277 -4.03 -3.01 18.14
CA GLN A 277 -5.09 -3.48 17.24
C GLN A 277 -4.70 -3.25 15.76
N GLU A 278 -4.18 -2.06 15.46
CA GLU A 278 -3.75 -1.66 14.13
C GLU A 278 -2.51 -2.45 13.66
N LEU A 279 -1.57 -2.74 14.55
CA LEU A 279 -0.47 -3.67 14.26
C LEU A 279 -0.97 -5.12 14.03
N ALA A 280 -1.98 -5.56 14.80
CA ALA A 280 -2.57 -6.88 14.64
C ALA A 280 -3.32 -7.05 13.30
N LEU A 281 -3.84 -5.97 12.70
CA LEU A 281 -4.33 -6.02 11.31
C LEU A 281 -3.22 -6.39 10.32
N LEU A 282 -1.98 -5.97 10.55
CA LEU A 282 -0.83 -6.30 9.70
C LEU A 282 -0.26 -7.69 10.01
N SER A 283 -0.19 -8.08 11.29
CA SER A 283 0.44 -9.35 11.71
C SER A 283 -0.49 -10.57 11.71
N ASP A 284 -1.78 -10.43 12.04
CA ASP A 284 -2.61 -11.60 12.37
C ASP A 284 -3.44 -12.08 11.17
N ILE A 285 -3.43 -11.31 10.07
CA ILE A 285 -4.08 -11.62 8.81
C ILE A 285 -3.01 -12.06 7.80
N PRO A 286 -2.88 -13.37 7.48
CA PRO A 286 -1.78 -13.87 6.64
C PRO A 286 -1.67 -13.21 5.27
N GLN A 287 -2.80 -12.79 4.71
CA GLN A 287 -2.88 -12.10 3.42
C GLN A 287 -2.26 -10.69 3.45
N ASN A 288 -2.19 -10.04 4.62
CA ASN A 288 -1.56 -8.74 4.77
C ASN A 288 -0.02 -8.84 4.93
N GLN A 289 0.52 -10.06 5.10
CA GLN A 289 1.97 -10.35 5.07
C GLN A 289 2.46 -10.86 3.71
N ASP A 290 1.57 -11.01 2.72
CA ASP A 290 1.92 -11.49 1.38
C ASP A 290 2.17 -10.27 0.45
N PRO A 291 3.42 -10.02 -0.01
CA PRO A 291 3.73 -8.90 -0.90
C PRO A 291 2.85 -8.86 -2.15
N TRP A 292 2.54 -10.03 -2.71
CA TRP A 292 1.72 -10.13 -3.91
C TRP A 292 0.30 -9.65 -3.64
N VAL A 293 -0.28 -9.96 -2.48
CA VAL A 293 -1.62 -9.49 -2.11
C VAL A 293 -1.60 -7.98 -1.90
N VAL A 294 -0.70 -7.47 -1.07
CA VAL A 294 -0.59 -6.06 -0.70
C VAL A 294 -0.42 -5.14 -1.92
N GLN A 295 0.27 -5.63 -2.96
CA GLN A 295 0.49 -4.92 -4.22
C GLN A 295 -0.52 -5.25 -5.35
N ASN A 296 -1.37 -6.29 -5.25
CA ASN A 296 -2.24 -6.70 -6.38
C ASN A 296 -3.70 -7.01 -6.01
N ILE A 297 -4.12 -6.88 -4.76
CA ILE A 297 -5.50 -7.17 -4.37
C ILE A 297 -6.47 -6.15 -4.95
N ARG A 298 -7.53 -6.64 -5.62
CA ARG A 298 -8.70 -5.83 -6.00
C ARG A 298 -9.96 -6.34 -5.35
N SER A 299 -10.07 -7.66 -5.19
CA SER A 299 -11.26 -8.34 -4.68
C SER A 299 -10.87 -9.63 -3.94
N VAL A 300 -11.78 -10.17 -3.13
CA VAL A 300 -11.67 -11.50 -2.51
C VAL A 300 -12.75 -12.41 -3.09
N ARG A 301 -12.35 -13.58 -3.61
CA ARG A 301 -13.26 -14.58 -4.17
C ARG A 301 -13.90 -15.43 -3.09
N LYS A 302 -14.93 -16.21 -3.46
CA LYS A 302 -15.46 -17.33 -2.67
C LYS A 302 -14.31 -18.18 -2.09
N LYS A 303 -14.47 -18.65 -0.84
CA LYS A 303 -13.43 -19.32 -0.03
C LYS A 303 -12.25 -18.42 0.37
N GLY A 304 -12.41 -17.09 0.34
CA GLY A 304 -11.45 -16.14 0.90
C GLY A 304 -10.15 -15.93 0.10
N LYS A 305 -10.12 -16.27 -1.19
CA LYS A 305 -8.90 -16.13 -2.01
C LYS A 305 -8.78 -14.70 -2.59
N PRO A 306 -7.72 -13.93 -2.27
CA PRO A 306 -7.44 -12.63 -2.90
C PRO A 306 -7.28 -12.73 -4.42
N THR A 307 -7.61 -11.67 -5.15
CA THR A 307 -7.44 -11.62 -6.60
C THR A 307 -7.27 -10.20 -7.15
N ARG A 308 -6.40 -10.07 -8.16
CA ARG A 308 -6.25 -8.90 -9.04
C ARG A 308 -7.40 -8.67 -10.04
N SER A 309 -8.57 -9.28 -9.82
CA SER A 309 -9.71 -9.22 -10.73
C SER A 309 -10.80 -8.32 -10.16
N SER A 310 -11.05 -7.19 -10.83
CA SER A 310 -12.10 -6.24 -10.43
C SER A 310 -13.52 -6.81 -10.56
N SER A 311 -13.72 -7.83 -11.41
CA SER A 311 -15.02 -8.44 -11.75
C SER A 311 -15.28 -9.80 -11.11
N LYS A 312 -14.39 -10.32 -10.26
CA LYS A 312 -14.52 -11.65 -9.64
C LYS A 312 -14.30 -11.59 -8.13
N GLY A 313 -15.38 -11.71 -7.36
CA GLY A 313 -15.38 -11.61 -5.90
C GLY A 313 -15.86 -10.26 -5.40
N THR A 314 -15.86 -10.07 -4.08
CA THR A 314 -16.23 -8.80 -3.44
C THR A 314 -15.00 -7.89 -3.40
N PRO A 315 -15.09 -6.60 -3.78
CA PRO A 315 -14.00 -5.63 -3.62
C PRO A 315 -13.43 -5.64 -2.19
N PHE A 316 -12.10 -5.52 -2.06
CA PHE A 316 -11.50 -5.50 -0.72
C PHE A 316 -11.92 -4.23 0.06
N SER A 317 -12.14 -3.10 -0.64
CA SER A 317 -12.57 -1.84 -0.04
C SER A 317 -13.97 -1.96 0.59
N ASP A 318 -14.89 -2.68 -0.06
CA ASP A 318 -16.20 -3.01 0.51
C ASP A 318 -16.04 -3.83 1.80
N LEU A 319 -15.28 -4.93 1.74
CA LEU A 319 -15.00 -5.81 2.90
C LEU A 319 -14.30 -5.09 4.06
N TRP A 320 -13.43 -4.12 3.77
CA TRP A 320 -12.81 -3.27 4.79
C TRP A 320 -13.86 -2.43 5.51
N ASN A 321 -14.73 -1.75 4.76
CA ASN A 321 -15.78 -0.91 5.34
C ASN A 321 -16.82 -1.74 6.10
N ASP A 322 -17.20 -2.93 5.61
CA ASP A 322 -18.12 -3.85 6.31
C ASP A 322 -17.63 -4.24 7.71
N VAL A 323 -16.31 -4.38 7.89
CA VAL A 323 -15.71 -4.69 9.19
C VAL A 323 -15.54 -3.43 10.03
N MET A 324 -15.03 -2.33 9.45
CA MET A 324 -14.83 -1.07 10.19
C MET A 324 -16.14 -0.45 10.69
N ASN A 325 -17.24 -0.61 9.95
CA ASN A 325 -18.58 -0.18 10.37
C ASN A 325 -19.13 -0.96 11.59
N LYS A 326 -18.49 -2.08 11.98
CA LYS A 326 -18.85 -2.83 13.18
C LYS A 326 -18.05 -2.41 14.41
N CYS A 327 -16.99 -1.61 14.26
CA CYS A 327 -16.15 -1.20 15.39
C CYS A 327 -16.87 -0.21 16.32
N SER A 328 -17.20 -0.63 17.54
CA SER A 328 -17.93 0.16 18.55
C SER A 328 -17.05 0.74 19.66
N GLY A 329 -15.73 0.74 19.46
CA GLY A 329 -14.72 1.08 20.46
C GLY A 329 -14.50 -0.01 21.51
N PHE A 330 -13.51 0.19 22.38
CA PHE A 330 -13.18 -0.71 23.50
C PHE A 330 -14.15 -0.57 24.69
N ARG A 331 -15.47 -0.52 24.46
CA ARG A 331 -16.50 -0.46 25.51
C ARG A 331 -17.38 -1.72 25.51
N THR A 332 -17.55 -2.31 26.69
CA THR A 332 -18.40 -3.50 26.90
C THR A 332 -19.88 -3.12 27.03
N SER A 333 -20.65 -3.22 25.95
CA SER A 333 -22.11 -3.07 25.99
C SER A 333 -22.76 -4.31 26.64
N LYS A 334 -22.92 -4.25 27.97
CA LYS A 334 -23.75 -5.16 28.82
C LYS A 334 -23.38 -6.66 28.88
N THR A 335 -22.55 -7.19 28.00
CA THR A 335 -21.96 -8.54 28.15
C THR A 335 -20.53 -8.46 28.64
N GLN A 336 -20.25 -9.07 29.81
CA GLN A 336 -18.89 -9.25 30.34
C GLN A 336 -18.10 -10.29 29.52
N PHE A 337 -17.65 -9.91 28.33
CA PHE A 337 -16.56 -10.62 27.65
C PHE A 337 -15.22 -10.19 28.26
N GLY A 338 -14.89 -10.78 29.41
CA GLY A 338 -13.55 -10.67 30.00
C GLY A 338 -12.47 -11.22 29.05
N SER A 339 -11.22 -10.79 29.21
CA SER A 339 -10.13 -10.97 28.23
C SER A 339 -9.80 -12.42 27.80
N ASN A 340 -10.38 -13.43 28.46
CA ASN A 340 -10.04 -14.84 28.30
C ASN A 340 -11.24 -15.71 27.87
N THR A 341 -12.43 -15.16 27.66
CA THR A 341 -13.61 -15.96 27.32
C THR A 341 -13.59 -16.36 25.85
N ARG A 342 -13.24 -17.63 25.56
CA ARG A 342 -13.48 -18.22 24.22
C ARG A 342 -14.97 -18.12 23.90
N LEU A 343 -15.31 -17.30 22.90
CA LEU A 343 -16.67 -17.21 22.37
C LEU A 343 -17.14 -18.60 21.91
N ILE A 344 -18.19 -19.11 22.58
CA ILE A 344 -18.88 -20.33 22.19
C ILE A 344 -20.04 -19.98 21.25
N GLY A 345 -20.31 -20.85 20.28
CA GLY A 345 -21.02 -20.54 19.02
C GLY A 345 -22.43 -19.93 19.10
N TYR A 346 -23.04 -19.85 20.29
CA TYR A 346 -24.30 -19.13 20.51
C TYR A 346 -24.09 -17.62 20.74
N GLN A 347 -23.04 -17.23 21.48
CA GLN A 347 -22.66 -15.81 21.66
C GLN A 347 -22.13 -15.23 20.34
N GLU A 348 -21.57 -16.10 19.50
CA GLU A 348 -21.01 -15.77 18.19
C GLU A 348 -22.05 -15.20 17.19
N SER A 349 -23.33 -15.54 17.34
CA SER A 349 -24.41 -15.05 16.46
C SER A 349 -25.03 -13.72 16.91
N GLN A 350 -24.62 -13.16 18.06
CA GLN A 350 -25.21 -11.94 18.65
C GLN A 350 -24.28 -10.73 18.67
N LEU A 351 -23.03 -10.86 18.21
CA LEU A 351 -22.12 -9.73 18.03
C LEU A 351 -22.53 -8.91 16.78
N ALA A 352 -23.47 -7.97 16.99
CA ALA A 352 -23.74 -6.90 16.04
C ALA A 352 -22.45 -6.08 15.77
N ASP A 353 -21.74 -5.79 16.86
CA ASP A 353 -20.57 -4.93 16.95
C ASP A 353 -19.30 -5.71 17.34
N LEU A 354 -18.15 -5.13 17.04
CA LEU A 354 -16.80 -5.63 17.33
C LEU A 354 -16.09 -4.68 18.32
N PRO A 355 -15.31 -5.21 19.29
CA PRO A 355 -14.61 -4.42 20.30
C PRO A 355 -13.33 -3.79 19.74
N CYS A 356 -13.47 -2.96 18.71
CA CYS A 356 -12.38 -2.29 17.99
C CYS A 356 -12.72 -0.82 17.75
N TYR A 357 -11.70 -0.01 17.45
CA TYR A 357 -11.89 1.28 16.78
C TYR A 357 -11.62 1.14 15.27
N PRO A 358 -12.35 1.85 14.40
CA PRO A 358 -12.11 1.78 12.97
C PRO A 358 -10.79 2.46 12.57
N SER A 359 -10.21 2.01 11.46
CA SER A 359 -8.98 2.57 10.88
C SER A 359 -9.18 2.78 9.38
N THR A 360 -8.52 3.78 8.81
CA THR A 360 -8.67 4.13 7.38
C THR A 360 -7.60 3.43 6.53
N VAL A 361 -7.96 3.00 5.31
CA VAL A 361 -6.98 2.55 4.30
C VAL A 361 -7.01 3.45 3.07
N VAL A 362 -5.87 3.98 2.66
CA VAL A 362 -5.72 4.85 1.49
C VAL A 362 -4.82 4.15 0.47
N TYR A 363 -5.27 4.07 -0.80
CA TYR A 363 -4.70 3.14 -1.78
C TYR A 363 -4.87 3.58 -3.24
N GLY A 364 -4.16 2.91 -4.14
CA GLY A 364 -4.10 3.16 -5.58
C GLY A 364 -4.55 1.96 -6.43
N HIS A 365 -3.76 1.58 -7.44
CA HIS A 365 -3.77 0.32 -8.21
C HIS A 365 -5.01 -0.01 -9.08
N ALA A 366 -6.20 0.44 -8.66
CA ALA A 366 -7.48 -0.09 -9.08
C ALA A 366 -8.17 0.72 -10.19
N ALA A 367 -7.41 1.39 -11.08
CA ALA A 367 -7.84 2.35 -12.11
C ALA A 367 -9.19 2.06 -12.78
N GLY A 368 -9.52 0.79 -13.05
CA GLY A 368 -10.80 0.39 -13.63
C GLY A 368 -12.04 0.71 -12.77
N ARG A 369 -11.88 1.01 -11.48
CA ARG A 369 -12.91 1.58 -10.59
C ARG A 369 -12.89 3.11 -10.58
N GLY A 370 -11.74 3.72 -10.87
CA GLY A 370 -11.51 5.14 -10.70
C GLY A 370 -11.40 5.51 -9.21
N LEU A 371 -11.77 6.75 -8.89
CA LEU A 371 -11.79 7.27 -7.53
C LEU A 371 -12.85 6.51 -6.69
N ASP A 372 -12.41 5.67 -5.74
CA ASP A 372 -13.28 4.82 -4.90
C ASP A 372 -13.27 5.33 -3.44
N VAL A 373 -14.14 6.30 -3.15
CA VAL A 373 -14.26 6.93 -1.82
C VAL A 373 -15.35 6.26 -1.01
N LYS A 374 -14.97 5.71 0.15
CA LYS A 374 -15.88 5.18 1.19
C LYS A 374 -15.49 5.74 2.56
N ARG A 375 -16.29 5.45 3.59
CA ARG A 375 -16.09 6.01 4.93
C ARG A 375 -14.73 5.67 5.55
N TRP A 376 -14.25 4.45 5.34
CA TRP A 376 -13.00 3.93 5.93
C TRP A 376 -11.98 3.48 4.87
N SER A 377 -12.23 3.75 3.59
CA SER A 377 -11.27 3.44 2.52
C SER A 377 -11.29 4.49 1.41
N VAL A 378 -10.13 4.97 0.98
CA VAL A 378 -10.00 6.01 -0.07
C VAL A 378 -9.08 5.52 -1.19
N GLY A 379 -9.65 5.13 -2.32
CA GLY A 379 -8.93 4.76 -3.53
C GLY A 379 -8.68 5.98 -4.43
N LEU A 380 -7.41 6.36 -4.62
CA LEU A 380 -6.99 7.56 -5.36
C LEU A 380 -6.60 7.31 -6.82
N ASP A 381 -6.56 6.06 -7.28
CA ASP A 381 -6.31 5.73 -8.69
C ASP A 381 -7.52 6.09 -9.57
N SER A 382 -7.64 7.37 -9.87
CA SER A 382 -8.58 7.91 -10.87
C SER A 382 -8.16 7.61 -12.32
N GLY A 383 -7.09 6.83 -12.53
CA GLY A 383 -6.65 6.32 -13.82
C GLY A 383 -6.02 7.37 -14.72
N CYS A 384 -5.04 8.12 -14.21
CA CYS A 384 -4.38 9.22 -14.92
C CYS A 384 -3.89 8.83 -16.32
N PHE A 385 -3.08 7.75 -16.41
CA PHE A 385 -2.59 7.17 -17.66
C PHE A 385 -3.69 6.90 -18.73
N TYR A 386 -4.93 6.66 -18.32
CA TYR A 386 -6.06 6.43 -19.23
C TYR A 386 -6.74 7.73 -19.69
N GLY A 387 -6.02 8.87 -19.71
CA GLY A 387 -6.54 10.19 -20.09
C GLY A 387 -7.64 10.73 -19.15
N ARG A 388 -7.74 10.20 -17.92
CA ARG A 388 -8.73 10.63 -16.93
C ARG A 388 -8.17 11.71 -16.02
N LYS A 389 -7.83 11.36 -14.78
CA LYS A 389 -7.39 12.32 -13.75
C LYS A 389 -6.29 11.74 -12.88
N LEU A 390 -5.44 12.60 -12.36
CA LEU A 390 -4.58 12.33 -11.21
C LEU A 390 -5.23 12.97 -9.98
N SER A 391 -5.32 12.23 -8.87
CA SER A 391 -5.99 12.67 -7.65
C SER A 391 -5.06 12.66 -6.46
N ALA A 392 -5.21 13.68 -5.61
CA ALA A 392 -4.58 13.77 -4.30
C ALA A 392 -5.65 13.85 -3.20
N LEU A 393 -5.41 13.16 -2.09
CA LEU A 393 -6.05 13.42 -0.80
C LEU A 393 -5.23 14.47 -0.05
N VAL A 394 -5.86 15.54 0.41
CA VAL A 394 -5.24 16.60 1.22
C VAL A 394 -5.85 16.59 2.60
N LEU A 395 -4.99 16.34 3.59
CA LEU A 395 -5.28 16.36 5.01
C LEU A 395 -4.70 17.65 5.60
N ASP A 396 -5.52 18.40 6.34
CA ASP A 396 -5.12 19.60 7.08
C ASP A 396 -5.52 19.49 8.55
N GLY A 397 -5.30 20.52 9.37
CA GLY A 397 -5.65 20.48 10.79
C GLY A 397 -7.12 20.08 11.09
N ARG A 398 -8.05 20.26 10.14
CA ARG A 398 -9.46 19.82 10.27
C ARG A 398 -9.67 18.32 9.99
N SER A 399 -8.69 17.64 9.41
CA SER A 399 -8.73 16.20 9.15
C SER A 399 -8.50 15.36 10.40
N PHE A 400 -7.88 15.96 11.44
CA PHE A 400 -7.59 15.32 12.72
C PHE A 400 -8.08 16.10 13.94
N SER A 401 -8.77 17.24 13.72
CA SER A 401 -9.46 17.98 14.79
C SER A 401 -10.53 17.10 15.42
N SER A 402 -10.15 16.41 16.50
CA SER A 402 -11.05 15.65 17.34
C SER A 402 -12.02 16.58 18.09
N GLY A 403 -13.16 16.03 18.50
CA GLY A 403 -13.95 16.58 19.59
C GLY A 403 -13.17 16.44 20.91
N ALA A 404 -12.10 17.24 21.07
CA ALA A 404 -11.27 17.29 22.25
C ALA A 404 -11.96 18.07 23.39
N SER A 405 -13.12 17.59 23.79
CA SER A 405 -13.82 17.92 25.02
C SER A 405 -14.38 16.62 25.58
N GLY A 406 -14.03 16.31 26.83
CA GLY A 406 -14.21 14.96 27.38
C GLY A 406 -15.64 14.45 27.49
N ASP A 407 -15.73 13.15 27.75
CA ASP A 407 -16.87 12.47 28.41
C ASP A 407 -18.27 12.49 27.75
N HIS A 408 -18.42 12.82 26.47
CA HIS A 408 -19.72 12.70 25.79
C HIS A 408 -19.73 11.82 24.52
N ALA A 409 -20.96 11.50 24.09
CA ALA A 409 -21.31 10.30 23.35
C ALA A 409 -20.67 10.15 21.96
N PHE A 410 -20.52 8.90 21.54
CA PHE A 410 -20.19 8.52 20.16
C PHE A 410 -21.42 8.75 19.26
N ASP A 411 -21.54 9.94 18.67
CA ASP A 411 -22.56 10.20 17.65
C ASP A 411 -22.18 9.53 16.33
N PHE A 412 -22.73 8.35 16.11
CA PHE A 412 -22.80 7.73 14.78
C PHE A 412 -23.84 8.50 13.95
N PRO A 413 -23.47 9.12 12.81
CA PRO A 413 -24.44 9.81 11.97
C PRO A 413 -25.36 8.78 11.29
N SER A 414 -26.64 8.80 11.68
CA SER A 414 -27.70 8.07 10.99
C SER A 414 -27.93 8.65 9.59
N GLU A 415 -27.95 7.79 8.58
CA GLU A 415 -28.54 7.94 7.24
C GLU A 415 -28.61 9.38 6.67
N ALA A 416 -27.64 9.72 5.81
CA ALA A 416 -27.72 10.90 4.96
C ALA A 416 -28.80 10.70 3.87
N THR A 417 -29.91 11.43 3.99
CA THR A 417 -30.95 11.51 2.97
C THR A 417 -30.48 12.33 1.77
N THR A 418 -30.86 11.88 0.57
CA THR A 418 -30.49 12.50 -0.71
C THR A 418 -31.50 13.56 -1.11
N ASP A 419 -31.06 14.81 -1.28
CA ASP A 419 -31.72 15.92 -2.03
C ASP A 419 -30.83 17.19 -1.85
N GLN A 420 -30.66 18.15 -2.78
CA GLN A 420 -31.19 18.37 -4.14
C GLN A 420 -30.11 19.09 -4.98
N LEU A 421 -30.08 18.87 -6.30
CA LEU A 421 -29.41 19.75 -7.26
C LEU A 421 -30.40 20.82 -7.77
N HIS A 422 -30.01 22.09 -7.76
CA HIS A 422 -30.60 23.11 -8.64
C HIS A 422 -29.52 24.06 -9.20
N ALA A 423 -29.67 24.43 -10.47
CA ALA A 423 -28.78 25.30 -11.26
C ALA A 423 -29.59 26.46 -11.89
N GLU A 424 -28.97 27.20 -12.82
CA GLU A 424 -29.45 28.39 -13.60
C GLU A 424 -29.01 29.77 -13.02
N PRO A 425 -28.87 30.83 -13.85
CA PRO A 425 -28.16 30.88 -15.15
C PRO A 425 -27.23 32.13 -15.29
N SER A 426 -26.58 32.27 -16.45
CA SER A 426 -25.59 33.31 -16.80
C SER A 426 -26.13 34.44 -17.70
N LEU A 427 -25.37 35.56 -17.89
CA LEU A 427 -25.39 36.53 -19.04
C LEU A 427 -24.30 37.66 -18.84
N PRO A 428 -23.91 38.53 -19.82
CA PRO A 428 -22.52 38.50 -20.34
C PRO A 428 -21.78 39.86 -20.60
N GLY A 429 -20.49 39.77 -20.99
CA GLY A 429 -19.70 40.77 -21.76
C GLY A 429 -18.67 41.60 -20.96
N ALA A 430 -17.51 42.02 -21.49
CA ALA A 430 -16.82 41.73 -22.75
C ALA A 430 -15.30 42.12 -22.69
N VAL A 431 -14.43 41.37 -23.41
CA VAL A 431 -13.04 41.59 -23.94
C VAL A 431 -12.25 42.87 -23.53
N THR A 432 -10.93 42.92 -23.27
CA THR A 432 -9.71 42.20 -23.78
C THR A 432 -8.58 42.18 -22.70
N ASN A 433 -7.42 41.50 -22.77
CA ASN A 433 -6.78 40.63 -23.78
C ASN A 433 -5.70 39.69 -23.17
N HIS A 434 -5.13 38.79 -23.99
CA HIS A 434 -3.87 38.04 -23.79
C HIS A 434 -3.60 37.41 -22.41
N THR A 435 -4.36 36.35 -22.10
CA THR A 435 -4.01 35.31 -21.12
C THR A 435 -4.06 33.95 -21.81
N PHE A 436 -3.13 33.05 -21.48
CA PHE A 436 -3.22 31.64 -21.89
C PHE A 436 -4.47 30.99 -21.28
N ASP A 437 -5.18 30.18 -22.06
CA ASP A 437 -6.44 29.55 -21.64
C ASP A 437 -6.25 28.64 -20.40
N SER A 438 -7.05 28.89 -19.36
CA SER A 438 -7.15 28.00 -18.19
C SER A 438 -8.09 26.83 -18.47
N PRO A 439 -7.67 25.56 -18.30
CA PRO A 439 -8.60 24.44 -18.30
C PRO A 439 -9.30 24.36 -16.93
N SER A 440 -10.55 24.80 -16.86
CA SER A 440 -11.43 24.71 -15.68
C SER A 440 -11.90 23.26 -15.41
N SER A 441 -10.95 22.35 -15.17
CA SER A 441 -11.20 20.89 -15.07
C SER A 441 -10.87 20.28 -13.70
N ALA A 442 -10.47 21.09 -12.72
CA ALA A 442 -10.12 20.62 -11.38
C ALA A 442 -11.37 20.38 -10.52
N THR A 443 -11.46 19.22 -9.87
CA THR A 443 -12.50 18.90 -8.89
C THR A 443 -11.93 18.93 -7.47
N ASP A 444 -12.60 19.61 -6.54
CA ASP A 444 -12.31 19.61 -5.09
C ASP A 444 -13.53 18.99 -4.38
N LEU A 445 -13.36 17.79 -3.82
CA LEU A 445 -14.41 17.02 -3.14
C LEU A 445 -14.09 16.94 -1.64
N ARG A 446 -15.02 17.37 -0.78
CA ARG A 446 -14.92 17.16 0.67
C ARG A 446 -15.42 15.77 1.05
N ILE A 447 -14.67 15.11 1.93
CA ILE A 447 -14.99 13.78 2.46
C ILE A 447 -14.84 13.78 3.98
N LYS A 448 -15.52 12.86 4.68
CA LYS A 448 -15.17 12.55 6.08
C LYS A 448 -13.93 11.67 6.12
N PHE A 449 -13.07 11.91 7.11
CA PHE A 449 -11.80 11.21 7.29
C PHE A 449 -11.55 10.94 8.79
N ASP A 450 -11.00 9.76 9.10
CA ASP A 450 -10.95 9.19 10.46
C ASP A 450 -12.32 9.33 11.19
N HIS A 451 -12.37 9.68 12.48
CA HIS A 451 -13.58 9.59 13.30
C HIS A 451 -14.57 10.74 13.05
N ALA A 452 -14.08 11.97 12.94
CA ALA A 452 -14.91 13.17 12.77
C ALA A 452 -14.32 14.21 11.81
N GLY A 453 -13.10 14.01 11.32
CA GLY A 453 -12.38 14.97 10.51
C GLY A 453 -12.94 15.13 9.10
N GLU A 454 -12.49 16.19 8.43
CA GLU A 454 -12.74 16.42 7.00
C GLU A 454 -11.44 16.42 6.21
N ALA A 455 -11.45 15.77 5.04
CA ALA A 455 -10.37 15.82 4.08
C ALA A 455 -10.89 16.34 2.73
N ARG A 456 -9.98 16.77 1.86
CA ARG A 456 -10.30 17.17 0.48
C ARG A 456 -9.64 16.25 -0.51
N ILE A 457 -10.34 15.87 -1.56
CA ILE A 457 -9.75 15.22 -2.74
C ILE A 457 -9.68 16.25 -3.86
N ILE A 458 -8.47 16.55 -4.31
CA ILE A 458 -8.20 17.46 -5.42
C ILE A 458 -7.74 16.60 -6.60
N SER A 459 -8.40 16.76 -7.74
CA SER A 459 -8.03 16.04 -8.97
C SER A 459 -7.83 16.99 -10.14
N VAL A 460 -6.78 16.76 -10.93
CA VAL A 460 -6.53 17.42 -12.23
C VAL A 460 -6.75 16.44 -13.37
N LYS A 461 -7.09 16.94 -14.57
CA LYS A 461 -7.14 16.12 -15.78
C LYS A 461 -5.71 15.72 -16.18
N CYS A 462 -5.56 14.50 -16.69
CA CYS A 462 -4.30 14.05 -17.28
C CYS A 462 -4.26 14.28 -18.79
N HIS A 463 -3.05 14.48 -19.29
CA HIS A 463 -2.73 14.86 -20.66
C HIS A 463 -1.93 13.74 -21.33
#